data_AF-A0A3S0EZH6-F1
#
_entry.id   AF-A0A3S0EZH6-F1
#
_cell.length_a   1.000
_cell.length_b   1.000
_cell.length_c   1.000
_cell.angle_alpha   90.00
_cell.angle_beta   90.00
_cell.angle_gamma   90.00
#
_symmetry.space_group_name_H-M   'P 1'
#
loop_
_entity.id
_entity.type
_entity.pdbx_description
1 polymer ?
#
loop_
_entity_poly.entity_id
_entity_poly.type
_entity_poly.pdbx_seq_one_letter_code
_entity_poly.pdbx_strand_id
1 'polypeptide(L)'
;MTEAGSTTKKRNAVYVLTRASRCHNCDKKLTRGDVVKLNNIEDDTEAFCQSCAQLDAYVLVPKGRAQITRLSTKYSKTSYVVLQWDETWKAYNRVGILAEPDAVSRAEKEISA
;
A
#
# COMPACT_ATOMS: atom_id res chain seq x y z
N MET A 1 8.11 29.95 -2.44
CA MET A 1 8.52 28.94 -1.43
C MET A 1 7.32 28.04 -1.20
N THR A 2 7.46 26.80 -1.72
CA THR A 2 6.61 25.61 -1.58
C THR A 2 5.10 25.77 -1.88
N GLU A 3 4.78 25.64 -3.17
CA GLU A 3 3.42 25.41 -3.67
C GLU A 3 2.93 24.02 -3.20
N ALA A 4 1.96 24.01 -2.31
CA ALA A 4 1.25 22.79 -1.89
C ALA A 4 0.19 22.45 -2.96
N GLY A 5 0.67 21.84 -4.05
CA GLY A 5 -0.16 21.36 -5.15
C GLY A 5 -1.14 20.27 -4.71
N SER A 6 -2.42 20.60 -4.83
CA SER A 6 -3.56 19.67 -5.01
C SER A 6 -3.22 18.58 -6.04
N THR A 7 -3.82 17.39 -6.08
CA THR A 7 -5.17 17.15 -6.59
C THR A 7 -5.51 15.65 -6.57
N THR A 8 -6.76 15.32 -6.19
CA THR A 8 -7.62 14.27 -6.76
C THR A 8 -7.10 12.82 -6.88
N LYS A 9 -7.11 12.17 -5.73
CA LYS A 9 -7.26 10.74 -5.38
C LYS A 9 -7.91 9.81 -6.43
N LYS A 10 -7.16 9.34 -7.44
CA LYS A 10 -7.36 7.96 -7.94
C LYS A 10 -6.93 7.02 -6.82
N ARG A 11 -7.75 6.04 -6.47
CA ARG A 11 -7.53 5.14 -5.32
C ARG A 11 -6.29 4.29 -5.59
N ASN A 12 -5.13 4.79 -5.18
CA ASN A 12 -3.89 4.02 -5.07
C ASN A 12 -4.09 2.98 -3.96
N ALA A 13 -4.76 1.88 -4.29
CA ALA A 13 -4.99 0.76 -3.39
C ALA A 13 -4.10 -0.41 -3.81
N VAL A 14 -3.61 -1.13 -2.81
CA VAL A 14 -2.88 -2.38 -2.97
C VAL A 14 -3.56 -3.42 -2.10
N TYR A 15 -3.45 -4.67 -2.50
CA TYR A 15 -4.23 -5.76 -1.94
C TYR A 15 -3.30 -6.82 -1.36
N VAL A 16 -3.66 -7.35 -0.20
CA VAL A 16 -3.01 -8.52 0.38
C VAL A 16 -3.66 -9.76 -0.22
N LEU A 17 -2.86 -10.61 -0.87
CA LEU A 17 -3.34 -11.86 -1.42
C LEU A 17 -3.79 -12.81 -0.30
N THR A 18 -5.02 -13.30 -0.40
CA THR A 18 -5.56 -14.36 0.46
C THR A 18 -5.28 -15.76 -0.10
N ARG A 19 -5.06 -15.85 -1.42
CA ARG A 19 -4.77 -17.07 -2.18
C ARG A 19 -3.48 -16.89 -2.99
N ALA A 20 -2.77 -17.99 -3.24
CA ALA A 20 -1.58 -17.94 -4.07
C ALA A 20 -1.94 -17.57 -5.52
N SER A 21 -1.09 -16.78 -6.17
CA SER A 21 -1.26 -16.33 -7.55
C SER A 21 0.11 -16.15 -8.23
N ARG A 22 0.13 -15.74 -9.49
CA ARG A 22 1.35 -15.39 -10.23
C ARG A 22 1.30 -13.95 -10.67
N CYS A 23 2.47 -13.30 -10.68
CA CYS A 23 2.57 -11.95 -11.19
C CYS A 23 2.39 -11.94 -12.71
N HIS A 24 1.49 -11.12 -13.22
CA HIS A 24 1.20 -11.05 -14.66
C HIS A 24 2.41 -10.64 -15.53
N ASN A 25 3.30 -9.79 -15.00
CA ASN A 25 4.45 -9.28 -15.76
C ASN A 25 5.73 -10.14 -15.69
N CYS A 26 6.01 -10.77 -14.56
CA CYS A 26 7.29 -11.45 -14.33
C CYS A 26 7.15 -12.92 -13.92
N ASP A 27 5.92 -13.45 -13.90
CA ASP A 27 5.58 -14.82 -13.50
C ASP A 27 6.09 -15.26 -12.11
N LYS A 28 6.52 -14.30 -11.29
CA LYS A 28 6.93 -14.54 -9.90
C LYS A 28 5.78 -15.20 -9.15
N LYS A 29 6.09 -16.26 -8.42
CA LYS A 29 5.15 -16.96 -7.54
C LYS A 29 4.79 -16.04 -6.37
N LEU A 30 3.52 -15.70 -6.26
CA LEU A 30 2.96 -14.91 -5.17
C LEU A 30 2.20 -15.83 -4.23
N THR A 31 2.45 -15.64 -2.94
CA THR A 31 1.92 -16.45 -1.85
C THR A 31 0.93 -15.66 -1.01
N ARG A 32 0.20 -16.36 -0.13
CA ARG A 32 -0.74 -15.72 0.79
C ARG A 32 0.01 -14.75 1.70
N GLY A 33 -0.47 -13.53 1.81
CA GLY A 33 0.16 -12.46 2.58
C GLY A 33 0.99 -11.48 1.74
N ASP A 34 1.33 -11.83 0.50
CA ASP A 34 2.03 -10.92 -0.39
C ASP A 34 1.13 -9.74 -0.79
N VAL A 35 1.70 -8.54 -0.78
CA VAL A 35 1.02 -7.34 -1.24
C VAL A 35 1.20 -7.20 -2.74
N VAL A 36 0.10 -7.02 -3.45
CA VAL A 36 0.07 -6.87 -4.90
C VAL A 36 -0.68 -5.61 -5.30
N LYS A 37 -0.33 -5.09 -6.47
CA LYS A 37 -1.14 -4.07 -7.12
C LYS A 37 -1.99 -4.76 -8.17
N LEU A 38 -3.31 -4.60 -8.06
CA LEU A 38 -4.25 -5.05 -9.08
C LEU A 38 -4.45 -3.90 -10.06
N ASN A 39 -4.35 -4.19 -11.36
CA ASN A 39 -4.68 -3.19 -12.39
C ASN A 39 -6.19 -3.13 -12.64
N ASN A 40 -6.87 -4.27 -12.56
CA ASN A 40 -8.34 -4.36 -12.55
C ASN A 40 -8.82 -5.03 -11.25
N ILE A 41 -9.77 -4.39 -10.54
CA ILE A 41 -10.35 -4.88 -9.28
C ILE A 41 -11.51 -5.86 -9.55
N GLU A 42 -12.15 -5.77 -10.73
CA GLU A 42 -13.33 -6.59 -11.03
C GLU A 42 -12.97 -8.03 -11.37
N ASP A 43 -11.85 -8.23 -12.07
CA ASP A 43 -11.45 -9.54 -12.58
C ASP A 43 -10.35 -10.23 -11.74
N ASP A 44 -9.68 -9.51 -10.84
CA ASP A 44 -8.53 -9.98 -10.04
C ASP A 44 -7.42 -10.70 -10.86
N THR A 45 -7.45 -10.57 -12.19
CA THR A 45 -6.62 -11.34 -13.14
C THR A 45 -5.23 -10.74 -13.32
N GLU A 46 -5.11 -9.42 -13.19
CA GLU A 46 -3.88 -8.68 -13.41
C GLU A 46 -3.23 -8.27 -12.09
N ALA A 47 -2.65 -9.24 -11.40
CA ALA A 47 -1.87 -9.01 -10.19
C ALA A 47 -0.40 -8.72 -10.50
N PHE A 48 0.12 -7.60 -9.99
CA PHE A 48 1.52 -7.22 -10.11
C PHE A 48 2.21 -7.33 -8.75
N CYS A 49 3.36 -7.98 -8.72
CA CYS A 49 4.20 -8.04 -7.53
C CYS A 49 4.73 -6.64 -7.16
N GLN A 50 5.14 -6.46 -5.90
CA GLN A 50 5.67 -5.17 -5.42
C GLN A 50 6.79 -4.63 -6.32
N SER A 51 7.71 -5.49 -6.77
CA SER A 51 8.82 -5.09 -7.63
C SER A 51 8.33 -4.59 -9.00
N CYS A 52 7.38 -5.28 -9.65
CA CYS A 52 6.81 -4.84 -10.93
C CYS A 52 5.95 -3.57 -10.78
N ALA A 53 5.32 -3.39 -9.64
CA ALA A 53 4.53 -2.21 -9.34
C ALA A 53 5.35 -1.04 -8.78
N GLN A 54 6.69 -1.17 -8.69
CA GLN A 54 7.61 -0.20 -8.07
C GLN A 54 7.26 0.14 -6.60
N LEU A 55 6.68 -0.82 -5.89
CA LEU A 55 6.28 -0.72 -4.49
C LEU A 55 7.29 -1.35 -3.52
N ASP A 56 8.36 -1.95 -4.02
CA ASP A 56 9.36 -2.68 -3.22
C ASP A 56 10.05 -1.79 -2.17
N ALA A 57 10.26 -0.51 -2.51
CA ALA A 57 10.86 0.46 -1.61
C ALA A 57 9.90 0.99 -0.54
N TYR A 58 8.59 0.76 -0.67
CA TYR A 58 7.59 1.34 0.23
C TYR A 58 7.49 0.53 1.54
N VAL A 59 7.30 1.25 2.64
CA VAL A 59 7.19 0.66 3.98
C VAL A 59 5.71 0.56 4.37
N LEU A 60 5.32 -0.63 4.82
CA LEU A 60 3.98 -0.87 5.34
C LEU A 60 3.86 -0.32 6.76
N VAL A 61 3.03 0.71 6.91
CA VAL A 61 2.60 1.22 8.22
C VAL A 61 1.27 0.56 8.57
N PRO A 62 1.22 -0.34 9.57
CA PRO A 62 0.01 -1.04 9.94
C PRO A 62 -0.99 -0.11 10.66
N LYS A 63 -2.26 -0.51 10.66
CA LYS A 63 -3.29 0.12 11.51
C LYS A 63 -2.87 0.09 12.98
N GLY A 64 -3.22 1.14 13.71
CA GLY A 64 -2.88 1.31 15.14
C GLY A 64 -1.83 2.38 15.43
N ARG A 65 -1.03 2.77 14.44
CA ARG A 65 -0.08 3.89 14.56
C ARG A 65 -0.62 5.16 13.91
N ALA A 66 -1.67 5.75 14.48
CA ALA A 66 -2.42 6.84 13.86
C ALA A 66 -1.58 8.09 13.57
N GLN A 67 -0.70 8.50 14.50
CA GLN A 67 0.20 9.63 14.31
C GLN A 67 1.20 9.39 13.18
N ILE A 68 1.85 8.21 13.16
CA ILE A 68 2.78 7.82 12.10
C ILE A 68 2.03 7.78 10.76
N THR A 69 0.87 7.13 10.70
CA THR A 69 0.04 7.08 9.49
C THR A 69 -0.26 8.48 8.96
N ARG A 70 -0.67 9.41 9.83
CA ARG A 70 -1.00 10.79 9.46
C ARG A 70 0.22 11.56 8.94
N LEU A 71 1.35 11.46 9.64
CA LEU A 71 2.60 12.14 9.25
C LEU A 71 3.22 11.52 8.00
N SER A 72 3.25 10.20 7.88
CA SER A 72 3.73 9.51 6.68
C SER A 72 2.87 9.85 5.46
N THR A 73 1.54 9.93 5.58
CA THR A 73 0.70 10.43 4.48
C THR A 73 0.99 11.90 4.15
N LYS A 74 1.33 12.73 5.14
CA LYS A 74 1.67 14.14 4.94
C LYS A 74 3.03 14.32 4.25
N TYR A 75 4.02 13.48 4.56
CA TYR A 75 5.37 13.59 4.03
C TYR A 75 5.60 12.83 2.73
N SER A 76 4.83 11.78 2.48
CA SER A 76 4.96 10.94 1.28
C SER A 76 4.36 11.62 0.07
N LYS A 77 5.05 11.61 -1.07
CA LYS A 77 4.49 12.12 -2.34
C LYS A 77 3.41 11.21 -2.88
N THR A 78 3.63 9.90 -2.76
CA THR A 78 2.68 8.87 -3.14
C THR A 78 2.43 7.95 -1.95
N SER A 79 1.18 7.62 -1.68
CA SER A 79 0.83 6.65 -0.64
C SER A 79 -0.21 5.68 -1.18
N TYR A 80 -0.11 4.41 -0.79
CA TYR A 80 -1.07 3.39 -1.16
C TYR A 80 -1.82 2.88 0.06
N VAL A 81 -3.13 2.65 -0.08
CA VAL A 81 -3.93 2.03 0.98
C VAL A 81 -3.82 0.52 0.83
N VAL A 82 -3.46 -0.16 1.92
CA VAL A 82 -3.38 -1.62 1.93
C VAL A 82 -4.71 -2.19 2.40
N LEU A 83 -5.34 -2.97 1.53
CA LEU A 83 -6.60 -3.65 1.75
C LEU A 83 -6.37 -5.15 1.79
N GLN A 84 -7.13 -5.85 2.63
CA GLN A 84 -7.12 -7.30 2.70
C GLN A 84 -8.55 -7.81 2.64
N TRP A 85 -8.78 -8.82 1.82
CA TRP A 85 -10.05 -9.51 1.81
C TRP A 85 -10.24 -10.30 3.11
N ASP A 86 -11.32 -10.01 3.82
CA ASP A 86 -11.73 -10.74 5.01
C ASP A 86 -12.82 -11.75 4.64
N GLU A 87 -12.50 -13.04 4.75
CA GLU A 87 -13.44 -14.12 4.42
C GLU A 87 -14.62 -14.19 5.41
N THR A 88 -14.44 -13.73 6.65
CA THR A 88 -15.48 -13.74 7.69
C THR A 88 -16.56 -12.71 7.37
N TRP A 89 -16.12 -11.49 7.03
CA TRP A 89 -17.01 -10.36 6.77
C TRP A 89 -17.35 -10.18 5.29
N LYS A 90 -16.73 -10.96 4.39
CA LYS A 90 -16.84 -10.87 2.93
C LYS A 90 -16.61 -9.45 2.42
N ALA A 91 -15.63 -8.76 3.00
CA ALA A 91 -15.37 -7.36 2.74
C ALA A 91 -13.86 -7.06 2.73
N TYR A 92 -13.46 -6.00 2.03
CA TYR A 92 -12.10 -5.50 2.05
C TYR A 92 -11.85 -4.65 3.29
N ASN A 93 -11.04 -5.17 4.20
CA ASN A 93 -10.61 -4.48 5.41
C ASN A 93 -9.32 -3.71 5.17
N ARG A 94 -9.27 -2.46 5.65
CA ARG A 94 -8.04 -1.66 5.61
C ARG A 94 -7.07 -2.17 6.66
N VAL A 95 -5.92 -2.65 6.19
CA VAL A 95 -4.82 -3.14 7.03
C VAL A 95 -3.86 -2.02 7.41
N GLY A 96 -3.61 -1.08 6.48
CA GLY A 96 -2.62 -0.03 6.69
C GLY A 96 -2.41 0.87 5.48
N ILE A 97 -1.24 1.49 5.41
CA ILE A 97 -0.77 2.24 4.23
C ILE A 97 0.65 1.81 3.88
N LEU A 98 0.96 1.80 2.58
CA LEU A 98 2.33 1.85 2.09
C LEU A 98 2.69 3.32 1.88
N ALA A 99 3.77 3.75 2.54
CA ALA A 99 4.33 5.08 2.39
C ALA A 99 5.82 4.99 2.06
N GLU A 100 6.39 6.06 1.53
CA GLU A 100 7.81 6.12 1.22
C GLU A 100 8.65 5.97 2.51
N PRO A 101 9.79 5.27 2.45
CA PRO A 101 10.61 4.98 3.63
C PRO A 101 11.10 6.28 4.30
N ASP A 102 11.46 7.29 3.51
CA ASP A 102 11.86 8.61 4.00
C ASP A 102 10.73 9.31 4.77
N ALA A 103 9.50 9.19 4.28
CA ALA A 103 8.32 9.77 4.91
C ALA A 103 7.98 9.07 6.24
N VAL A 104 8.16 7.75 6.31
CA VAL A 104 8.01 6.97 7.55
C VAL A 104 9.10 7.33 8.56
N SER A 105 10.37 7.33 8.13
CA SER A 105 11.50 7.67 9.01
C SER A 105 11.36 9.08 9.59
N ARG A 106 10.94 10.06 8.78
CA ARG A 106 10.68 11.42 9.25
C ARG A 106 9.52 11.48 10.25
N ALA A 107 8.44 10.76 9.99
CA ALA A 107 7.29 10.68 10.89
C ALA A 107 7.67 10.06 12.24
N GLU A 108 8.48 9.00 12.24
CA GLU A 108 8.96 8.37 13.48
C GLU A 108 9.84 9.31 14.30
N LYS A 109 10.78 10.02 13.64
CA LYS A 109 11.64 11.01 14.32
C LYS A 109 10.83 12.13 14.98
N GLU A 110 9.79 12.63 14.31
CA GLU A 110 8.94 13.70 14.85
C GLU A 110 8.08 13.25 16.03
N ILE A 111 7.71 11.97 16.11
CA ILE A 111 6.95 11.43 17.25
C ILE A 111 7.86 11.09 18.42
N SER A 112 9.10 10.68 18.15
CA SER A 112 10.09 10.39 19.19
C SER A 112 10.74 11.63 19.80
N ALA A 113 10.57 12.80 19.19
CA ALA A 113 11.10 14.09 19.64
C ALA A 113 10.07 14.82 20.53
#